data_AF-A0A1E3SFC1-F1
#
_entry.id   AF-A0A1E3SFC1-F1
#
_cell.length_a   1.000
_cell.length_b   1.000
_cell.length_c   1.000
_cell.angle_alpha   90.00
_cell.angle_beta   90.00
_cell.angle_gamma   90.00
#
_symmetry.space_group_name_H-M   'P 1'
#
loop_
_entity.id
_entity.type
_entity.pdbx_description
1 polymer ?
#
loop_
_entity_poly.entity_id
_entity_poly.type
_entity_poly.pdbx_seq_one_letter_code
_entity_poly.pdbx_strand_id
1 'polypeptide(L)'
;MADTAVRFVSPSYAELRTHRGLADMSQVSVSPEALTAAAANLETIAATIEEAHQAAAPMIQMLAPAAADEVSVSIANVFAEHAQEYQAVAGQALAFQGQFVQNLNAGAAAYLGVENVLVYLLRSLDAGVNWTWGQLTQLIINFVASADSWIELVPAPLQNFIIFGPFVSIFIGAIPFILLSSVIQNLIAALGG
;
A
#
# COMPACT_ATOMS: atom_id res chain seq x y z
N MET A 1 39.42 -29.60 -6.00
CA MET A 1 40.08 -28.28 -6.02
C MET A 1 40.58 -28.05 -7.45
N ALA A 2 39.76 -27.39 -8.26
CA ALA A 2 40.02 -26.95 -9.63
C ALA A 2 39.12 -25.70 -9.81
N ASP A 3 39.67 -24.51 -9.99
CA ASP A 3 39.98 -23.89 -11.29
C ASP A 3 38.83 -23.98 -12.30
N THR A 4 38.18 -22.85 -12.60
CA THR A 4 37.53 -22.54 -13.90
C THR A 4 37.02 -21.10 -13.92
N ALA A 5 37.84 -20.25 -14.54
CA ALA A 5 37.54 -19.24 -15.54
C ALA A 5 36.20 -18.46 -15.54
N VAL A 6 36.38 -17.14 -15.49
CA VAL A 6 35.60 -16.08 -16.14
C VAL A 6 35.08 -16.51 -17.52
N ARG A 7 33.76 -16.40 -17.76
CA ARG A 7 33.18 -16.40 -19.11
C ARG A 7 32.29 -15.16 -19.28
N PHE A 8 32.88 -14.11 -19.85
CA PHE A 8 32.14 -13.01 -20.44
C PHE A 8 31.32 -13.56 -21.61
N VAL A 9 30.01 -13.57 -21.48
CA VAL A 9 29.10 -13.68 -22.62
C VAL A 9 28.75 -12.26 -23.01
N SER A 10 29.41 -11.74 -24.05
CA SER A 10 29.01 -10.51 -24.71
C SER A 10 27.72 -10.75 -25.49
N PRO A 11 26.60 -10.05 -25.20
CA PRO A 11 25.46 -10.06 -26.10
C PRO A 11 25.78 -9.18 -27.32
N SER A 12 25.56 -9.74 -28.51
CA SER A 12 25.65 -9.04 -29.78
C SER A 12 24.68 -7.85 -29.81
N TYR A 13 25.20 -6.63 -29.93
CA TYR A 13 24.45 -5.35 -29.85
C TYR A 13 23.72 -4.98 -31.15
N ALA A 14 23.12 -5.94 -31.86
CA ALA A 14 22.50 -5.67 -33.17
C ALA A 14 20.97 -5.80 -33.23
N GLU A 15 20.28 -6.30 -32.20
CA GLU A 15 18.84 -6.67 -32.36
C GLU A 15 17.85 -6.10 -31.33
N LEU A 16 18.22 -5.17 -30.44
CA LEU A 16 17.28 -4.67 -29.42
C LEU A 16 16.93 -3.17 -29.54
N ARG A 17 16.73 -2.69 -30.77
CA ARG A 17 16.09 -1.39 -31.02
C ARG A 17 14.79 -1.55 -31.80
N THR A 18 13.74 -2.07 -31.14
CA THR A 18 12.34 -1.71 -31.51
C THR A 18 11.26 -2.03 -30.46
N HIS A 19 11.57 -2.54 -29.26
CA HIS A 19 10.52 -2.82 -28.25
C HIS A 19 10.79 -2.37 -26.81
N ARG A 20 11.88 -1.66 -26.53
CA ARG A 20 12.17 -1.14 -25.18
C ARG A 20 12.27 0.38 -25.17
N GLY A 21 11.14 1.04 -25.35
CA GLY A 21 11.04 2.50 -25.29
C GLY A 21 9.84 3.06 -24.54
N LEU A 22 8.86 2.26 -24.12
CA LEU A 22 7.59 2.77 -23.55
C LEU A 22 7.09 2.03 -22.29
N ALA A 23 7.90 1.17 -21.66
CA ALA A 23 7.46 0.48 -20.44
C ALA A 23 8.60 0.08 -19.48
N ASP A 24 9.69 0.86 -19.41
CA ASP A 24 10.57 0.77 -18.25
C ASP A 24 10.08 1.79 -17.21
N MET A 25 8.89 1.53 -16.66
CA MET A 25 8.43 2.23 -15.47
C MET A 25 8.91 1.44 -14.27
N SER A 26 9.85 2.01 -13.54
CA SER A 26 10.17 1.66 -12.15
C SER A 26 8.85 1.49 -11.36
N GLN A 27 8.49 0.25 -11.02
CA GLN A 27 7.38 -0.01 -10.11
C GLN A 27 7.89 0.18 -8.68
N VAL A 28 7.39 1.23 -8.01
CA VAL A 28 7.63 1.45 -6.59
C VAL A 28 6.50 0.78 -5.80
N SER A 29 6.83 -0.25 -5.03
CA SER A 29 5.92 -0.93 -4.12
C SER A 29 6.32 -0.62 -2.68
N VAL A 30 5.38 -0.18 -1.86
CA VAL A 30 5.60 0.18 -0.45
C VAL A 30 4.76 -0.75 0.43
N SER A 31 5.37 -1.36 1.45
CA SER A 31 4.65 -2.06 2.53
C SER A 31 4.70 -1.19 3.79
N PRO A 32 3.55 -0.72 4.30
CA PRO A 32 3.51 0.09 5.51
C PRO A 32 4.02 -0.65 6.75
N GLU A 33 3.83 -1.96 6.82
CA GLU A 33 4.34 -2.81 7.89
C GLU A 33 5.86 -2.84 7.88
N ALA A 34 6.47 -2.99 6.69
CA ALA A 34 7.91 -2.97 6.53
C ALA A 34 8.51 -1.61 6.90
N LEU A 35 7.84 -0.50 6.57
CA LEU A 35 8.25 0.85 6.97
C LEU A 35 8.21 1.03 8.49
N THR A 36 7.14 0.57 9.15
CA THR A 36 6.98 0.67 10.60
C THR A 36 8.03 -0.18 11.32
N ALA A 37 8.30 -1.40 10.84
CA ALA A 37 9.36 -2.26 11.37
C ALA A 37 10.75 -1.64 11.18
N ALA A 38 11.01 -1.03 10.01
CA ALA A 38 12.25 -0.33 9.74
C ALA A 38 12.44 0.88 10.68
N ALA A 39 11.38 1.66 10.93
CA ALA A 39 11.40 2.76 11.89
C ALA A 39 11.77 2.28 13.32
N ALA A 40 11.16 1.21 13.81
CA ALA A 40 11.47 0.63 15.12
C ALA A 40 12.92 0.10 15.22
N ASN A 41 13.43 -0.52 14.14
CA ASN A 41 14.83 -0.95 14.08
C ASN A 41 15.78 0.25 14.15
N LEU A 42 15.45 1.35 13.46
CA LEU A 42 16.25 2.57 13.46
C LEU A 42 16.24 3.27 14.82
N GLU A 43 15.13 3.26 15.55
CA GLU A 43 15.07 3.74 16.94
C GLU A 43 15.99 2.93 17.85
N THR A 44 15.99 1.60 17.69
CA THR A 44 16.87 0.71 18.47
C THR A 44 18.35 1.01 18.17
N ILE A 45 18.70 1.16 16.89
CA ILE A 45 20.06 1.54 16.47
C ILE A 45 20.44 2.91 17.05
N ALA A 46 19.53 3.90 16.99
CA ALA A 46 19.76 5.23 17.56
C ALA A 46 20.09 5.15 19.05
N ALA A 47 19.31 4.38 19.81
CA ALA A 47 19.51 4.20 21.23
C ALA A 47 20.88 3.55 21.54
N THR A 48 21.26 2.50 20.81
CA THR A 48 22.58 1.86 20.99
C THR A 48 23.73 2.81 20.65
N ILE A 49 23.59 3.63 19.60
CA ILE A 49 24.62 4.63 19.23
C ILE A 49 24.72 5.71 20.30
N GLU A 50 23.61 6.21 20.83
CA GLU A 50 23.60 7.22 21.88
C GLU A 50 24.23 6.68 23.18
N GLU A 51 23.91 5.46 23.57
CA GLU A 51 24.55 4.80 24.73
C GLU A 51 26.07 4.67 24.53
N ALA A 52 26.51 4.23 23.34
CA ALA A 52 27.92 4.15 23.02
C ALA A 52 28.61 5.52 23.03
N HIS A 53 27.92 6.56 22.54
CA HIS A 53 28.42 7.93 22.51
C HIS A 53 28.59 8.50 23.92
N GLN A 54 27.60 8.31 24.79
CA GLN A 54 27.67 8.71 26.19
C GLN A 54 28.74 7.95 26.97
N ALA A 55 28.92 6.65 26.70
CA ALA A 55 29.98 5.86 27.33
C ALA A 55 31.38 6.29 26.89
N ALA A 56 31.55 6.70 25.63
CA ALA A 56 32.83 7.13 25.09
C ALA A 56 33.18 8.59 25.46
N ALA A 57 32.18 9.47 25.64
CA ALA A 57 32.36 10.90 25.83
C ALA A 57 33.42 11.29 26.89
N PRO A 58 33.44 10.69 28.11
CA PRO A 58 34.43 11.04 29.12
C PRO A 58 35.86 10.68 28.70
N MET A 59 36.04 9.53 28.03
CA MET A 59 37.37 9.06 27.63
C MET A 59 37.99 9.94 26.56
N ILE A 60 37.19 10.43 25.62
CA ILE A 60 37.69 11.25 24.50
C ILE A 60 37.86 12.73 24.87
N GLN A 61 37.11 13.24 25.85
CA GLN A 61 37.22 14.64 26.30
C GLN A 61 38.33 14.84 27.35
N MET A 62 38.64 13.81 28.14
CA MET A 62 39.66 13.87 29.20
C MET A 62 40.92 13.09 28.84
N LEU A 63 41.46 13.34 27.65
CA LEU A 63 42.69 12.68 27.20
C LEU A 63 43.90 13.20 28.01
N ALA A 64 44.60 12.29 28.68
CA ALA A 64 45.82 12.63 29.41
C ALA A 64 46.99 12.87 28.43
N PRO A 65 47.88 13.85 28.69
CA PRO A 65 49.11 14.03 27.93
C PRO A 65 49.98 12.77 27.99
N ALA A 66 50.62 12.41 26.88
CA ALA A 66 51.53 11.26 26.83
C ALA A 66 52.80 11.48 27.68
N ALA A 67 53.22 12.74 27.83
CA ALA A 67 54.30 13.19 28.70
C ALA A 67 54.03 14.62 29.19
N ALA A 68 54.83 15.10 30.15
CA ALA A 68 54.65 16.43 30.76
C ALA A 68 55.16 17.60 29.90
N ASP A 69 55.68 17.33 28.71
CA ASP A 69 56.14 18.37 27.80
C ASP A 69 54.98 19.14 27.17
N GLU A 70 55.25 20.39 26.79
CA GLU A 70 54.25 21.30 26.23
C GLU A 70 53.61 20.78 24.94
N VAL A 71 54.34 20.00 24.14
CA VAL A 71 53.82 19.44 22.88
C VAL A 71 52.80 18.33 23.18
N SER A 72 53.10 17.41 24.09
CA SER A 72 52.16 16.37 24.55
C SER A 72 50.90 16.97 25.17
N VAL A 73 51.03 18.03 25.96
CA VAL A 73 49.87 18.75 26.54
C VAL A 73 49.05 19.42 25.44
N SER A 74 49.69 20.10 24.49
CA SER A 74 48.99 20.75 23.38
C SER A 74 48.25 19.74 22.49
N ILE A 75 48.84 18.57 22.22
CA ILE A 75 48.20 17.51 21.44
C ILE A 75 46.97 16.98 22.18
N ALA A 76 47.07 16.73 23.49
CA ALA A 76 45.93 16.30 24.31
C ALA A 76 44.78 17.33 24.27
N ASN A 77 45.10 18.62 24.33
CA ASN A 77 44.11 19.70 24.24
C ASN A 77 43.39 19.74 22.88
N VAL A 78 44.13 19.56 21.76
CA VAL A 78 43.52 19.49 20.41
C VAL A 78 42.55 18.32 20.31
N PHE A 79 42.89 17.15 20.87
CA PHE A 79 41.96 16.02 20.90
C PHE A 79 40.73 16.28 21.77
N ALA A 80 40.88 16.95 22.90
CA ALA A 80 39.76 17.33 23.76
C ALA A 80 38.81 18.33 23.06
N GLU A 81 39.36 19.32 22.36
CA GLU A 81 38.59 20.27 21.55
C GLU A 81 37.84 19.56 20.42
N HIS A 82 38.52 18.69 19.68
CA HIS A 82 37.89 17.89 18.63
C HIS A 82 36.80 16.95 19.17
N ALA A 83 36.98 16.41 20.37
CA ALA A 83 35.96 15.59 21.03
C ALA A 83 34.69 16.40 21.35
N GLN A 84 34.81 17.67 21.73
CA GLN A 84 33.64 18.54 21.95
C GLN A 84 32.89 18.82 20.65
N GLU A 85 33.61 19.12 19.56
CA GLU A 85 33.00 19.30 18.24
C GLU A 85 32.30 18.03 17.76
N TYR A 86 32.95 16.87 17.92
CA TYR A 86 32.37 15.58 17.58
C TYR A 86 31.06 15.32 18.34
N GLN A 87 31.01 15.62 19.64
CA GLN A 87 29.81 15.46 20.46
C GLN A 87 28.67 16.38 20.00
N ALA A 88 28.99 17.63 19.63
CA ALA A 88 28.01 18.56 19.08
C ALA A 88 27.41 18.07 17.75
N VAL A 89 28.26 17.53 16.86
CA VAL A 89 27.80 16.97 15.56
C VAL A 89 27.01 15.69 15.75
N ALA A 90 27.43 14.81 16.66
CA ALA A 90 26.71 13.57 16.98
C ALA A 90 25.30 13.86 17.52
N GLY A 91 25.15 14.87 18.40
CA GLY A 91 23.84 15.32 18.85
C GLY A 91 22.93 15.81 17.72
N GLN A 92 23.48 16.53 16.74
CA GLN A 92 22.72 16.93 15.54
C GLN A 92 22.31 15.73 14.67
N ALA A 93 23.18 14.74 14.53
CA ALA A 93 22.89 13.52 13.77
C ALA A 93 21.75 12.71 14.42
N LEU A 94 21.72 12.61 15.75
CA LEU A 94 20.64 11.94 16.49
C LEU A 94 19.32 12.68 16.35
N ALA A 95 19.33 14.01 16.39
CA ALA A 95 18.15 14.82 16.15
C ALA A 95 17.58 14.59 14.73
N PHE A 96 18.45 14.53 13.72
CA PHE A 96 18.07 14.19 12.35
C PHE A 96 17.50 12.78 12.24
N GLN A 97 18.14 11.79 12.87
CA GLN A 97 17.64 10.41 12.88
C GLN A 97 16.24 10.31 13.51
N GLY A 98 15.99 11.04 14.59
CA GLY A 98 14.66 11.13 15.20
C GLY A 98 13.61 11.70 14.24
N GLN A 99 13.93 12.76 13.51
CA GLN A 99 13.03 13.32 12.48
C GLN A 99 12.80 12.35 11.32
N PHE A 100 13.84 11.63 10.90
CA PHE A 100 13.75 10.64 9.84
C PHE A 100 12.79 9.50 10.20
N VAL A 101 12.90 8.98 11.42
CA VAL A 101 11.99 7.95 11.95
C VAL A 101 10.54 8.45 12.01
N GLN A 102 10.32 9.68 12.50
CA GLN A 102 8.99 10.29 12.53
C GLN A 102 8.37 10.39 11.12
N ASN A 103 9.17 10.80 10.13
CA ASN A 103 8.73 10.88 8.74
C ASN A 103 8.41 9.49 8.16
N LEU A 104 9.18 8.45 8.49
CA LEU A 104 8.88 7.07 8.08
C LEU A 104 7.53 6.60 8.63
N ASN A 105 7.29 6.82 9.92
CA ASN A 105 6.03 6.46 10.57
C ASN A 105 4.84 7.23 10.01
N ALA A 106 5.00 8.53 9.74
CA ALA A 106 3.97 9.34 9.09
C ALA A 106 3.67 8.85 7.68
N GLY A 107 4.70 8.47 6.91
CA GLY A 107 4.55 7.85 5.60
C GLY A 107 3.77 6.54 5.65
N ALA A 108 4.14 5.63 6.58
CA ALA A 108 3.43 4.36 6.77
C ALA A 108 1.95 4.58 7.13
N ALA A 109 1.66 5.51 8.04
CA ALA A 109 0.30 5.85 8.44
C ALA A 109 -0.53 6.41 7.27
N ALA A 110 0.08 7.21 6.38
CA ALA A 110 -0.60 7.72 5.19
C ALA A 110 -1.02 6.59 4.23
N TYR A 111 -0.14 5.62 3.97
CA TYR A 111 -0.47 4.45 3.13
C TYR A 111 -1.56 3.58 3.77
N LEU A 112 -1.46 3.28 5.07
CA LEU A 112 -2.51 2.54 5.80
C LEU A 112 -3.86 3.29 5.80
N GLY A 113 -3.83 4.62 5.86
CA GLY A 113 -5.03 5.46 5.76
C GLY A 113 -5.77 5.24 4.43
N VAL A 114 -5.03 5.21 3.32
CA VAL A 114 -5.59 4.93 1.99
C VAL A 114 -6.16 3.51 1.91
N GLU A 115 -5.43 2.51 2.39
CA GLU A 115 -5.90 1.11 2.41
C GLU A 115 -7.19 0.96 3.21
N ASN A 116 -7.27 1.59 4.37
CA ASN A 116 -8.48 1.56 5.19
C ASN A 116 -9.68 2.16 4.45
N VAL A 117 -9.53 3.34 3.84
CA VAL A 117 -10.59 3.98 3.03
C VAL A 117 -11.03 3.05 1.89
N LEU A 118 -10.09 2.43 1.19
CA LEU A 118 -10.40 1.47 0.13
C LEU A 118 -11.20 0.26 0.67
N VAL A 119 -10.77 -0.32 1.79
CA VAL A 119 -11.48 -1.43 2.45
C VAL A 119 -12.89 -1.02 2.85
N TYR A 120 -13.09 0.20 3.39
CA TYR A 120 -14.41 0.72 3.71
C TYR A 120 -15.29 0.85 2.47
N LEU A 121 -14.76 1.40 1.37
CA LEU A 121 -15.48 1.52 0.10
C LEU A 121 -15.85 0.16 -0.50
N LEU A 122 -14.95 -0.82 -0.46
CA LEU A 122 -15.23 -2.16 -0.96
C LEU A 122 -16.30 -2.87 -0.13
N ARG A 123 -16.27 -2.72 1.19
CA ARG A 123 -17.30 -3.28 2.08
C ARG A 123 -18.67 -2.64 1.86
N SER A 124 -18.72 -1.31 1.68
CA SER A 124 -19.99 -0.63 1.43
C SER A 124 -20.57 -0.99 0.06
N LEU A 125 -19.70 -1.16 -0.95
CA LEU A 125 -20.10 -1.65 -2.27
C LEU A 125 -20.67 -3.07 -2.19
N ASP A 126 -19.99 -3.99 -1.51
CA ASP A 126 -20.47 -5.37 -1.34
C ASP A 126 -21.84 -5.42 -0.64
N ALA A 127 -22.00 -4.65 0.45
CA ALA A 127 -23.27 -4.53 1.14
C ALA A 127 -24.37 -3.95 0.24
N GLY A 128 -24.07 -2.91 -0.55
CA GLY A 128 -25.01 -2.31 -1.49
C GLY A 128 -25.43 -3.26 -2.61
N VAL A 129 -24.48 -4.00 -3.18
CA VAL A 129 -24.73 -5.01 -4.22
C VAL A 129 -25.59 -6.15 -3.65
N ASN A 130 -25.21 -6.70 -2.49
CA ASN A 130 -25.96 -7.78 -1.85
C ASN A 130 -27.37 -7.36 -1.44
N TRP A 131 -27.54 -6.15 -0.91
CA TRP A 131 -28.86 -5.59 -0.60
C TRP A 131 -29.73 -5.46 -1.85
N THR A 132 -29.17 -4.94 -2.94
CA THR A 132 -29.88 -4.76 -4.21
C THR A 132 -30.32 -6.09 -4.79
N TRP A 133 -29.44 -7.09 -4.81
CA TRP A 133 -29.78 -8.45 -5.25
C TRP A 133 -30.84 -9.09 -4.36
N GLY A 134 -30.74 -8.92 -3.04
CA GLY A 134 -31.75 -9.41 -2.09
C GLY A 134 -33.13 -8.82 -2.36
N GLN A 135 -33.22 -7.50 -2.56
CA GLN A 135 -34.48 -6.82 -2.89
C GLN A 135 -35.04 -7.27 -4.24
N LEU A 136 -34.22 -7.32 -5.28
CA LEU A 136 -34.65 -7.77 -6.62
C LEU A 136 -35.14 -9.22 -6.60
N THR A 137 -34.45 -10.09 -5.87
CA THR A 137 -34.87 -11.49 -5.72
C THR A 137 -36.23 -11.58 -5.03
N GLN A 138 -36.45 -10.80 -3.96
CA GLN A 138 -37.75 -10.78 -3.27
C GLN A 138 -38.86 -10.19 -4.13
N LEU A 139 -38.58 -9.14 -4.90
CA LEU A 139 -39.54 -8.60 -5.87
C LEU A 139 -39.93 -9.63 -6.92
N ILE A 140 -38.97 -10.39 -7.45
CA ILE A 140 -39.23 -11.48 -8.41
C ILE A 140 -40.04 -12.60 -7.75
N ILE A 141 -39.71 -13.01 -6.53
CA ILE A 141 -40.47 -14.03 -5.79
C ILE A 141 -41.91 -13.55 -5.55
N ASN A 142 -42.11 -12.32 -5.08
CA ASN A 142 -43.44 -11.76 -4.84
C ASN A 142 -44.25 -11.63 -6.13
N PHE A 143 -43.60 -11.24 -7.23
CA PHE A 143 -44.21 -11.16 -8.55
C PHE A 143 -44.65 -12.54 -9.04
N VAL A 144 -43.76 -13.54 -9.02
CA VAL A 144 -44.07 -14.91 -9.46
C VAL A 144 -45.12 -15.59 -8.57
N ALA A 145 -45.08 -15.34 -7.25
CA ALA A 145 -46.03 -15.90 -6.29
C ALA A 145 -47.43 -15.25 -6.38
N SER A 146 -47.57 -14.08 -7.02
CA SER A 146 -48.85 -13.43 -7.28
C SER A 146 -49.62 -14.07 -8.45
N ALA A 147 -49.72 -15.40 -8.44
CA ALA A 147 -50.27 -16.25 -9.50
C ALA A 147 -51.66 -15.82 -10.01
N ASP A 148 -52.42 -15.13 -9.17
CA ASP A 148 -53.80 -14.72 -9.46
C ASP A 148 -53.91 -13.40 -10.24
N SER A 149 -52.86 -12.57 -10.30
CA SER A 149 -52.98 -11.19 -10.85
C SER A 149 -52.85 -11.10 -12.37
N TRP A 150 -52.16 -12.05 -13.01
CA TRP A 150 -51.85 -11.98 -14.44
C TRP A 150 -52.80 -12.80 -15.31
N ILE A 151 -53.51 -13.78 -14.73
CA ILE A 151 -54.57 -14.54 -15.40
C ILE A 151 -55.74 -13.61 -15.78
N GLU A 152 -56.02 -12.59 -14.95
CA GLU A 152 -57.07 -11.60 -15.17
C GLU A 152 -56.76 -10.60 -16.29
N LEU A 153 -55.48 -10.37 -16.60
CA LEU A 153 -55.05 -9.46 -17.67
C LEU A 153 -55.15 -10.10 -19.07
N VAL A 154 -55.26 -11.44 -19.12
CA VAL A 154 -55.40 -12.20 -20.36
C VAL A 154 -56.88 -12.37 -20.69
N PRO A 155 -57.38 -11.88 -21.83
CA PRO A 155 -58.77 -12.07 -22.24
C PRO A 155 -59.12 -13.56 -22.29
N ALA A 156 -60.32 -13.93 -21.85
CA ALA A 156 -60.82 -15.31 -21.77
C ALA A 156 -60.43 -16.25 -22.94
N PRO A 157 -60.51 -15.85 -24.24
CA PRO A 157 -60.13 -16.74 -25.34
C PRO A 157 -58.63 -17.07 -25.42
N LEU A 158 -57.77 -16.26 -24.79
CA LEU A 158 -56.32 -16.44 -24.76
C LEU A 158 -55.83 -17.13 -23.47
N GLN A 159 -56.71 -17.31 -22.47
CA GLN A 159 -56.36 -17.99 -21.22
C GLN A 159 -55.99 -19.47 -21.43
N ASN A 160 -56.51 -20.12 -22.47
CA ASN A 160 -56.10 -21.50 -22.83
C ASN A 160 -54.63 -21.61 -23.30
N PHE A 161 -53.96 -20.50 -23.63
CA PHE A 161 -52.55 -20.47 -24.01
C PHE A 161 -51.61 -20.21 -22.81
N ILE A 162 -52.13 -20.07 -21.60
CA ILE A 162 -51.39 -19.81 -20.34
C ILE A 162 -50.52 -21.01 -19.88
N ILE A 163 -50.46 -22.10 -20.63
CA ILE A 163 -49.50 -23.20 -20.38
C ILE A 163 -48.04 -22.69 -20.44
N PHE A 164 -47.79 -21.52 -21.06
CA PHE A 164 -46.50 -20.83 -21.07
C PHE A 164 -46.27 -19.85 -19.90
N GLY A 165 -47.16 -19.80 -18.90
CA GLY A 165 -47.06 -18.95 -17.70
C GLY A 165 -45.66 -18.87 -17.05
N PRO A 166 -44.90 -19.98 -16.91
CA PRO A 166 -43.54 -19.93 -16.36
C PRO A 166 -42.47 -19.39 -17.32
N PHE A 167 -42.73 -19.30 -18.64
CA PHE A 167 -41.77 -18.79 -19.62
C PHE A 167 -41.91 -17.29 -19.86
N VAL A 168 -43.12 -16.73 -19.80
CA VAL A 168 -43.36 -15.28 -19.92
C VAL A 168 -42.78 -14.51 -18.72
N SER A 169 -42.80 -15.11 -17.53
CA SER A 169 -42.23 -14.54 -16.30
C SER A 169 -40.70 -14.40 -16.33
N ILE A 170 -39.99 -15.25 -17.08
CA ILE A 170 -38.53 -15.16 -17.27
C ILE A 170 -38.16 -13.91 -18.09
N PHE A 171 -38.91 -13.60 -19.14
CA PHE A 171 -38.63 -12.44 -20.01
C PHE A 171 -38.89 -11.09 -19.32
N ILE A 172 -39.87 -11.01 -18.42
CA ILE A 172 -40.17 -9.79 -17.65
C ILE A 172 -39.19 -9.62 -16.48
N GLY A 173 -38.80 -10.72 -15.81
CA GLY A 173 -37.80 -10.71 -14.74
C GLY A 173 -36.37 -10.34 -15.19
N ALA A 174 -36.07 -10.41 -16.48
CA ALA A 174 -34.76 -10.03 -17.04
C ALA A 174 -34.54 -8.49 -17.14
N ILE A 175 -35.61 -7.69 -17.13
CA ILE A 175 -35.53 -6.22 -17.24
C ILE A 175 -34.71 -5.59 -16.10
N PRO A 176 -34.89 -5.94 -14.81
CA PRO A 176 -34.05 -5.41 -13.74
C PRO A 176 -32.56 -5.77 -13.90
N PHE A 177 -32.23 -6.91 -14.52
CA PHE A 177 -30.85 -7.31 -14.79
C PHE A 177 -30.19 -6.43 -15.86
N ILE A 178 -30.95 -6.05 -16.89
CA ILE A 178 -30.49 -5.15 -17.98
C ILE A 178 -30.29 -3.72 -17.45
N LEU A 179 -31.19 -3.26 -16.58
CA LEU A 179 -31.10 -1.93 -15.98
C LEU A 179 -29.93 -1.83 -14.98
N LEU A 180 -29.73 -2.84 -14.13
CA LEU A 180 -28.59 -2.88 -13.21
C LEU A 180 -27.24 -2.93 -13.96
N SER A 181 -27.15 -3.74 -15.02
CA SER A 181 -25.99 -3.76 -15.92
C SER A 181 -25.71 -2.38 -16.52
N SER A 182 -26.76 -1.67 -16.95
CA SER A 182 -26.62 -0.32 -17.51
C SER A 182 -26.13 0.71 -16.47
N VAL A 183 -26.61 0.63 -15.22
CA VAL A 183 -26.14 1.51 -14.13
C VAL A 183 -24.68 1.25 -13.78
N ILE A 184 -24.27 -0.03 -13.68
CA ILE A 184 -22.89 -0.40 -13.39
C ILE A 184 -21.93 0.07 -14.50
N GLN A 185 -22.31 -0.10 -15.76
CA GLN A 185 -21.54 0.39 -16.92
C GLN A 185 -21.35 1.91 -16.87
N ASN A 186 -22.40 2.67 -16.55
CA ASN A 186 -22.33 4.13 -16.43
C ASN A 186 -21.44 4.59 -15.26
N LEU A 187 -21.45 3.86 -14.14
CA LEU A 187 -20.64 4.16 -12.97
C LEU A 187 -19.14 3.89 -13.22
N ILE A 188 -18.83 2.80 -13.92
CA ILE A 188 -17.46 2.48 -14.37
C ILE A 188 -16.96 3.56 -15.35
N ALA A 189 -17.80 4.02 -16.27
CA ALA A 189 -17.45 5.09 -17.21
C ALA A 189 -17.19 6.44 -16.49
N ALA A 190 -17.92 6.73 -15.42
CA ALA A 190 -17.74 7.94 -14.61
C ALA A 190 -16.48 7.92 -13.73
N LEU A 191 -15.93 6.73 -13.44
CA LEU A 191 -14.70 6.55 -12.66
C LEU A 191 -13.43 6.43 -13.54
N GLY A 192 -13.59 6.23 -14.86
CA GLY A 192 -12.50 6.11 -15.82
C GLY A 192 -12.28 7.34 -16.71
N GLY A 193 -12.93 8.47 -16.42
CA GLY A 193 -12.79 9.76 -17.10
C GLY A 193 -12.24 10.84 -16.19
#